data_AF-A0AAW2JW82-F1
#
_entry.id   AF-A0AAW2JW82-F1
#
_cell.length_a   1.000
_cell.length_b   1.000
_cell.length_c   1.000
_cell.angle_alpha   90.00
_cell.angle_beta   90.00
_cell.angle_gamma   90.00
#
_symmetry.space_group_name_H-M   'P 1'
#
loop_
_entity.id
_entity.type
_entity.pdbx_description
1 polymer ?
#
loop_
_entity_poly.entity_id
_entity_poly.type
_entity_poly.pdbx_seq_one_letter_code
_entity_poly.pdbx_strand_id
1 'polypeptide(L)'
;MIPLPLIDGRTLARVITYLNKHTEDDASDEAKRKFDEEFLYGMEVGVLYDAALAANYLDIGGLFHEVCQRIADGMMNKSVEWVRKTFHIESEFTSEEEVQIKKEYAWAWEGVDSNAD
;
A
#
# COMPACT_ATOMS: atom_id res chain seq x y z
N MET A 1 -27.91 -0.25 14.28
CA MET A 1 -26.49 -0.50 14.55
C MET A 1 -26.04 -1.58 13.59
N ILE A 2 -25.03 -1.31 12.76
CA ILE A 2 -24.51 -2.27 11.78
C ILE A 2 -23.15 -2.75 12.31
N PRO A 3 -22.96 -4.05 12.62
CA PRO A 3 -21.70 -4.57 13.13
C PRO A 3 -20.65 -4.68 12.02
N LEU A 4 -19.42 -4.25 12.29
CA LEU A 4 -18.27 -4.33 11.37
C LEU A 4 -17.13 -5.10 12.06
N PRO A 5 -17.19 -6.44 12.08
CA PRO A 5 -16.26 -7.25 12.87
C PRO A 5 -14.83 -7.30 12.30
N LEU A 6 -14.65 -6.95 11.02
CA LEU A 6 -13.37 -7.03 10.32
C LEU A 6 -12.59 -5.70 10.30
N ILE A 7 -13.17 -4.62 10.85
CA ILE A 7 -12.58 -3.28 10.79
C ILE A 7 -12.53 -2.73 12.23
N ASP A 8 -11.34 -2.37 12.69
CA ASP A 8 -11.21 -1.70 13.99
C ASP A 8 -11.62 -0.22 13.91
N GLY A 9 -11.88 0.38 15.08
CA GLY A 9 -12.38 1.76 15.15
C GLY A 9 -11.43 2.81 14.58
N ARG A 10 -10.11 2.58 14.62
CA ARG A 10 -9.10 3.51 14.06
C ARG A 10 -9.12 3.44 12.54
N THR A 11 -9.18 2.24 11.97
CA THR A 11 -9.29 2.05 10.52
C THR A 11 -10.61 2.62 10.00
N LEU A 12 -11.72 2.38 10.70
CA LEU A 12 -13.01 2.95 10.34
C LEU A 12 -13.01 4.49 10.39
N ALA A 13 -12.38 5.08 11.41
CA ALA A 13 -12.25 6.53 11.51
C ALA A 13 -11.50 7.12 10.30
N ARG A 14 -10.43 6.47 9.84
CA ARG A 14 -9.69 6.88 8.63
C ARG A 14 -10.55 6.81 7.37
N VAL A 15 -11.30 5.72 7.19
CA VAL A 15 -12.23 5.57 6.07
C VAL A 15 -13.27 6.69 6.08
N ILE A 16 -13.83 7.03 7.24
CA ILE A 16 -14.78 8.13 7.39
C ILE A 16 -14.13 9.47 7.04
N THR A 17 -12.89 9.72 7.48
CA THR A 17 -12.14 10.94 7.10
C THR A 17 -11.98 11.07 5.60
N TYR A 18 -11.60 9.99 4.91
CA TYR A 18 -11.49 9.97 3.45
C TYR A 18 -12.84 10.27 2.78
N LEU A 19 -13.91 9.61 3.20
CA LEU A 19 -15.25 9.79 2.63
C LEU A 19 -15.75 11.22 2.80
N ASN A 20 -15.60 11.81 4.00
CA ASN A 20 -16.01 13.19 4.26
C ASN A 20 -15.33 14.16 3.29
N LYS A 21 -14.02 13.98 3.06
CA LYS A 21 -13.28 14.82 2.13
C LYS A 21 -13.75 14.66 0.69
N HIS A 22 -14.09 13.44 0.28
CA HIS A 22 -14.54 13.13 -1.08
C HIS A 22 -15.98 13.58 -1.36
N THR A 23 -16.79 13.74 -0.32
CA THR A 23 -18.15 14.29 -0.39
C THR A 23 -18.21 15.81 -0.30
N GLU A 24 -17.09 16.51 -0.06
CA GLU A 24 -17.07 17.98 -0.10
C GLU A 24 -17.30 18.46 -1.55
N ASP A 25 -18.42 19.15 -1.77
CA ASP A 25 -18.85 19.66 -3.08
C ASP A 25 -17.95 20.81 -3.58
N ASP A 26 -17.40 21.60 -2.67
CA ASP A 26 -16.57 22.78 -2.99
C ASP A 26 -15.10 22.41 -3.30
N ALA A 27 -14.69 21.16 -3.05
CA ALA A 27 -13.33 20.71 -3.29
C ALA A 27 -13.15 20.28 -4.76
N SER A 28 -12.18 20.89 -5.45
CA SER A 28 -11.80 20.46 -6.80
C SER A 28 -11.19 19.06 -6.81
N ASP A 29 -11.26 18.36 -7.95
CA ASP A 29 -10.64 17.05 -8.12
C ASP A 29 -9.14 17.07 -7.84
N GLU A 30 -8.45 18.16 -8.18
CA GLU A 30 -7.03 18.32 -7.89
C GLU A 30 -6.75 18.46 -6.38
N ALA A 31 -7.64 19.13 -5.63
CA ALA A 31 -7.53 19.22 -4.19
C ALA A 31 -7.80 17.87 -3.50
N LYS A 32 -8.74 17.08 -4.04
CA LYS A 32 -9.02 15.71 -3.56
C LYS A 32 -7.83 14.78 -3.80
N ARG A 33 -7.23 14.80 -4.98
CA ARG A 33 -6.01 14.03 -5.29
C ARG A 33 -4.82 14.39 -4.41
N LYS A 34 -4.56 15.68 -4.18
CA LYS A 34 -3.48 16.11 -3.27
C LYS A 34 -3.74 15.64 -1.85
N PHE A 35 -5.00 15.69 -1.40
CA PHE A 35 -5.37 15.13 -0.12
C PHE A 35 -5.09 13.63 -0.06
N ASP A 36 -5.42 12.84 -1.11
CA ASP A 36 -5.17 11.40 -1.12
C ASP A 36 -3.70 11.07 -1.01
N GLU A 37 -2.87 11.76 -1.80
CA GLU A 37 -1.42 11.66 -1.73
C GLU A 37 -0.94 11.95 -0.30
N GLU A 38 -1.27 13.10 0.28
CA GLU A 38 -0.84 13.50 1.63
C GLU A 38 -1.38 12.59 2.74
N PHE A 39 -2.64 12.21 2.64
CA PHE A 39 -3.34 11.37 3.63
C PHE A 39 -2.66 10.01 3.73
N LEU A 40 -2.28 9.43 2.59
CA LEU A 40 -1.65 8.11 2.53
C LEU A 40 -0.11 8.17 2.64
N TYR A 41 0.54 9.31 2.34
CA TYR A 41 2.01 9.43 2.26
C TYR A 41 2.74 9.06 3.56
N GLY A 42 2.14 9.32 4.72
CA GLY A 42 2.72 9.04 6.04
C GLY A 42 2.28 7.74 6.71
N MET A 43 1.50 6.89 6.05
CA MET A 43 1.01 5.66 6.66
C MET A 43 2.02 4.51 6.50
N GLU A 44 2.22 3.76 7.58
CA GLU A 44 2.97 2.49 7.52
C GLU A 44 2.22 1.47 6.64
N VAL A 45 2.97 0.54 6.03
CA VAL A 45 2.40 -0.47 5.12
C VAL A 45 1.30 -1.31 5.78
N GLY A 46 1.42 -1.62 7.08
CA GLY A 46 0.36 -2.31 7.82
C GLY A 46 -0.95 -1.51 7.90
N VAL A 47 -0.86 -0.19 8.09
CA VAL A 47 -2.04 0.68 8.11
C VAL A 47 -2.67 0.80 6.72
N LEU A 48 -1.84 0.87 5.67
CA LEU A 48 -2.33 0.83 4.29
C LEU A 48 -3.02 -0.49 3.98
N TYR A 49 -2.49 -1.61 4.46
CA TYR A 49 -3.13 -2.92 4.31
C TYR A 49 -4.50 -3.00 4.99
N ASP A 50 -4.60 -2.51 6.23
CA ASP A 50 -5.88 -2.44 6.95
C ASP A 50 -6.89 -1.53 6.23
N ALA A 51 -6.41 -0.40 5.68
CA ALA A 51 -7.24 0.50 4.88
C ALA A 51 -7.73 -0.14 3.58
N ALA A 52 -6.87 -0.92 2.88
CA ALA A 52 -7.26 -1.65 1.68
C ALA A 52 -8.31 -2.73 2.00
N LEU A 53 -8.14 -3.48 3.08
CA LEU A 53 -9.13 -4.47 3.54
C LEU A 53 -10.46 -3.81 3.88
N ALA A 54 -10.44 -2.69 4.59
CA ALA A 54 -11.64 -1.95 4.95
C ALA A 54 -12.35 -1.37 3.72
N ALA A 55 -11.59 -0.78 2.78
CA ALA A 55 -12.13 -0.25 1.54
C ALA A 55 -12.78 -1.34 0.68
N ASN A 56 -12.14 -2.50 0.56
CA ASN A 56 -12.72 -3.66 -0.13
C ASN A 56 -13.97 -4.20 0.58
N TYR A 57 -13.94 -4.32 1.91
CA TYR A 57 -15.09 -4.81 2.68
C TYR A 57 -16.31 -3.87 2.61
N LEU A 58 -16.08 -2.56 2.56
CA LEU A 58 -17.12 -1.53 2.49
C LEU A 58 -17.47 -1.11 1.05
N ASP A 59 -16.86 -1.73 0.04
CA ASP A 59 -17.03 -1.43 -1.39
C ASP A 59 -16.75 0.04 -1.77
N ILE A 60 -15.63 0.58 -1.28
CA ILE A 60 -15.17 1.94 -1.53
C ILE A 60 -14.04 1.90 -2.57
N GLY A 61 -14.41 1.76 -3.85
CA GLY A 61 -13.46 1.57 -4.94
C GLY A 61 -12.41 2.69 -5.09
N GLY A 62 -12.79 3.94 -4.83
CA GLY A 62 -11.85 5.08 -4.89
C GLY A 62 -10.71 4.94 -3.87
N LEU A 63 -11.05 4.74 -2.60
CA LEU A 63 -10.07 4.54 -1.53
C LEU A 63 -9.22 3.28 -1.78
N PHE A 64 -9.84 2.20 -2.24
CA PHE A 64 -9.11 0.96 -2.54
C PHE A 64 -8.04 1.19 -3.63
N HIS A 65 -8.39 1.90 -4.70
CA HIS A 65 -7.46 2.21 -5.77
C HIS A 65 -6.29 3.07 -5.29
N GLU A 66 -6.56 4.16 -4.58
CA GLU A 66 -5.52 5.08 -4.08
C GLU A 66 -4.57 4.38 -3.09
N VAL A 67 -5.09 3.52 -2.21
CA VAL A 67 -4.27 2.74 -1.28
C VAL A 67 -3.39 1.73 -2.02
N CYS A 68 -3.94 1.01 -3.02
CA CYS A 68 -3.15 0.08 -3.84
C CYS A 68 -2.06 0.81 -4.63
N GLN A 69 -2.37 1.98 -5.19
CA GLN A 69 -1.39 2.81 -5.90
C GLN A 69 -0.27 3.24 -4.96
N ARG A 70 -0.60 3.72 -3.75
CA ARG A 70 0.39 4.11 -2.75
C ARG A 70 1.33 2.96 -2.34
N ILE A 71 0.79 1.75 -2.18
CA ILE A 71 1.58 0.55 -1.88
C ILE A 71 2.52 0.24 -3.06
N ALA A 72 2.01 0.29 -4.30
CA ALA A 72 2.80 0.05 -5.50
C ALA A 72 3.93 1.08 -5.66
N ASP A 73 3.65 2.37 -5.44
CA ASP A 73 4.64 3.45 -5.50
C ASP A 73 5.73 3.26 -4.43
N GLY A 74 5.36 2.74 -3.25
CA GLY A 74 6.32 2.42 -2.19
C GLY A 74 7.25 1.25 -2.54
N MET A 75 6.83 0.36 -3.44
CA MET A 75 7.61 -0.79 -3.92
C MET A 75 8.45 -0.46 -5.16
N MET A 76 8.13 0.62 -5.87
CA MET A 76 8.82 1.01 -7.09
C MET A 76 10.33 1.23 -6.82
N ASN A 77 11.17 0.62 -7.65
CA ASN A 77 12.64 0.64 -7.55
C ASN A 77 13.23 0.08 -6.24
N LYS A 78 12.44 -0.63 -5.43
CA LYS A 78 12.92 -1.30 -4.22
C LYS A 78 13.45 -2.70 -4.51
N SER A 79 14.43 -3.12 -3.72
CA SER A 79 15.06 -4.43 -3.87
C SER A 79 14.13 -5.55 -3.40
N VAL A 80 14.33 -6.75 -3.95
CA VAL A 80 13.61 -7.96 -3.51
C VAL A 80 13.80 -8.18 -2.00
N GLU A 81 14.98 -7.88 -1.47
CA GLU A 81 15.27 -7.98 -0.04
C GLU A 81 14.47 -6.94 0.78
N TRP A 82 14.40 -5.70 0.31
CA TRP A 82 13.60 -4.65 0.96
C TRP A 82 12.11 -5.01 0.96
N VAL A 83 11.57 -5.47 -0.17
CA VAL A 83 10.17 -5.90 -0.28
C VAL A 83 9.89 -7.05 0.70
N ARG A 84 10.77 -8.07 0.75
CA ARG A 84 10.62 -9.18 1.69
C ARG A 84 10.60 -8.69 3.15
N LYS A 85 11.52 -7.80 3.52
CA LYS A 85 11.60 -7.24 4.88
C LYS A 85 10.34 -6.43 5.25
N THR A 86 9.91 -5.52 4.38
CA THR A 86 8.79 -4.60 4.62
C THR A 86 7.44 -5.32 4.69
N PHE A 87 7.24 -6.35 3.86
CA PHE A 87 6.00 -7.12 3.85
C PHE A 87 6.06 -8.39 4.69
N HIS A 88 7.15 -8.59 5.45
CA HIS A 88 7.36 -9.77 6.30
C HIS A 88 7.22 -11.10 5.53
N ILE A 89 7.76 -11.14 4.31
CA ILE A 89 7.75 -12.32 3.44
C ILE A 89 9.03 -13.13 3.69
N GLU A 90 8.87 -14.36 4.16
CA GLU A 90 9.98 -15.32 4.28
C GLU A 90 10.32 -15.93 2.92
N SER A 91 11.60 -16.07 2.60
CA SER A 91 12.04 -16.74 1.37
C SER A 91 11.95 -18.25 1.55
N GLU A 92 11.16 -18.90 0.71
CA GLU A 92 11.05 -20.37 0.68
C GLU A 92 12.06 -21.01 -0.28
N PHE A 93 12.85 -20.21 -1.01
CA PHE A 93 13.81 -20.69 -1.98
C PHE A 93 15.09 -21.18 -1.33
N THR A 94 15.62 -22.29 -1.83
CA THR A 94 16.98 -22.74 -1.53
C THR A 94 18.01 -21.78 -2.14
N SER A 95 19.25 -21.81 -1.62
CA SER A 95 20.33 -20.96 -2.15
C SER A 95 20.61 -21.20 -3.64
N GLU A 96 20.45 -22.44 -4.12
CA GLU A 96 20.65 -22.79 -5.53
C GLU A 96 19.53 -22.21 -6.41
N GLU A 97 18.28 -22.28 -5.95
CA GLU A 97 17.14 -21.67 -6.64
C GLU A 97 17.25 -20.14 -6.67
N GLU A 98 17.66 -19.49 -5.58
CA GLU A 98 17.85 -18.04 -5.57
C GLU A 98 18.93 -17.59 -6.56
N VAL A 99 20.02 -18.35 -6.69
CA VAL A 99 21.07 -18.06 -7.69
C VAL A 99 20.52 -18.22 -9.11
N GLN A 100 19.73 -19.27 -9.36
CA GLN A 100 19.12 -19.50 -10.67
C GLN A 100 18.10 -18.41 -11.02
N ILE A 101 17.24 -18.01 -10.09
CA ILE A 101 16.27 -16.91 -10.24
C ILE A 101 17.01 -15.59 -10.50
N LYS A 102 18.08 -15.30 -9.75
CA LYS A 102 18.91 -14.10 -9.99
C LYS A 102 19.53 -14.08 -11.39
N LYS A 103 19.93 -15.24 -11.90
CA LYS A 103 20.49 -15.37 -13.25
C LYS A 103 19.42 -15.21 -14.34
N GLU A 104 18.24 -15.80 -14.14
CA GLU A 104 17.14 -15.78 -15.11
C GLU A 104 16.43 -14.42 -15.16
N TYR A 105 16.25 -13.78 -14.00
CA TYR A 105 15.56 -12.51 -13.86
C TYR A 105 16.51 -11.37 -13.49
N ALA A 106 17.72 -11.35 -14.06
CA ALA A 106 18.75 -10.36 -13.73
C ALA A 106 18.25 -8.90 -13.79
N TRP A 107 17.30 -8.60 -14.68
CA TRP A 107 16.62 -7.31 -14.80
C TRP A 107 15.97 -6.81 -13.50
N ALA A 108 15.52 -7.71 -12.61
CA ALA A 108 14.88 -7.36 -11.35
C ALA A 108 15.87 -6.82 -10.29
N TRP A 109 17.17 -6.89 -10.57
CA TRP A 109 18.23 -6.34 -9.73
C TRP A 109 18.93 -5.11 -10.36
N GLU A 110 18.51 -4.69 -11.55
CA GLU A 110 19.04 -3.52 -12.24
C GLU A 110 18.27 -2.25 -11.86
N GLY A 111 18.97 -1.13 -11.61
CA GLY A 111 18.32 0.16 -11.32
C GLY A 111 17.60 0.25 -9.97
N VAL A 112 17.90 -0.68 -9.06
CA VAL A 112 17.31 -0.77 -7.72
C VAL A 112 18.09 0.08 -6.72
N ASP A 113 17.39 0.75 -5.81
CA ASP A 113 18.01 1.49 -4.71
C ASP A 113 18.94 0.56 -3.89
N SER A 114 20.17 1.00 -3.61
CA SER A 114 21.04 0.24 -2.71
C SER A 114 20.40 0.19 -1.31
N ASN A 115 20.44 -0.98 -0.66
CA ASN A 115 19.90 -1.22 0.70
C ASN A 115 20.64 -0.45 1.82
N ALA A 116 21.19 0.73 1.53
CA ALA A 116 21.79 1.62 2.51
C ALA A 116 20.67 2.24 3.36
N ASP A 117 20.53 1.71 4.57
CA ASP A 117 19.92 2.38 5.72
C ASP A 117 20.56 3.76 5.95
#